data_AF-A0A5N4CXC3-F1
#
_entry.id   AF-A0A5N4CXC3-F1
#
_cell.length_a   1.000
_cell.length_b   1.000
_cell.length_c   1.000
_cell.angle_alpha   90.00
_cell.angle_beta   90.00
_cell.angle_gamma   90.00
#
_symmetry.space_group_name_H-M   'P 1'
#
loop_
_entity.id
_entity.type
_entity.pdbx_description
1 polymer ?
#
loop_
_entity_poly.entity_id
_entity_poly.type
_entity_poly.pdbx_seq_one_letter_code
_entity_poly.pdbx_strand_id
1 'polypeptide(L)'
;MQVNNLGQRDLPAIIDFSVPVKLNRVAVWKDVEVFHPQNPFIQCSSERIVHRESDFLTHFWKNPVLDCSIADCLRFRCDIPSFGVQEELDFILKGNLSFDWVSQTLQKKVVVVSVAEITFDRSVYSQLPGQEAFLRAQTELVLEKYEVHNPGPIIVGSTVGGLLLLALITAVLYKVGFFKRQYKEMMEEANGQTVPENGTADPQAAQ
;
A
#
# COMPACT_ATOMS: atom_id res chain seq x y z
N MET A 1 11.39 -18.48 2.50
CA MET A 1 12.52 -18.27 3.42
C MET A 1 13.44 -19.46 3.28
N GLN A 2 14.73 -19.20 3.25
CA GLN A 2 15.78 -20.18 3.00
C GLN A 2 16.63 -20.35 4.27
N VAL A 3 17.01 -21.58 4.59
CA VAL A 3 17.87 -21.92 5.73
C VAL A 3 19.01 -22.78 5.23
N ASN A 4 20.24 -22.42 5.61
CA ASN A 4 21.47 -23.05 5.11
C ASN A 4 22.34 -23.52 6.28
N ASN A 5 22.87 -24.74 6.19
CA ASN A 5 23.92 -25.18 7.11
C ASN A 5 25.30 -24.86 6.52
N LEU A 6 25.85 -23.73 6.92
CA LEU A 6 27.21 -23.30 6.52
C LEU A 6 28.31 -23.84 7.45
N GLY A 7 27.95 -24.70 8.40
CA GLY A 7 28.87 -25.34 9.31
C GLY A 7 29.69 -26.45 8.64
N GLN A 8 30.49 -27.14 9.46
CA GLN A 8 31.27 -28.31 9.03
C GLN A 8 30.74 -29.62 9.61
N ARG A 9 29.52 -29.60 10.17
CA ARG A 9 28.89 -30.74 10.83
C ARG A 9 27.41 -30.82 10.49
N ASP A 10 26.94 -32.04 10.38
CA ASP A 10 25.51 -32.33 10.33
C ASP A 10 24.93 -32.20 11.75
N LEU A 11 23.71 -31.68 11.86
CA LEU A 11 23.02 -31.56 13.13
C LEU A 11 21.50 -31.72 12.98
N PRO A 12 20.82 -32.25 14.01
CA PRO A 12 19.38 -32.08 14.11
C PRO A 12 19.06 -30.61 14.43
N ALA A 13 18.06 -30.05 13.74
CA ALA A 13 17.63 -28.67 13.93
C ALA A 13 16.11 -28.59 13.94
N ILE A 14 15.59 -27.52 14.54
CA ILE A 14 14.16 -27.21 14.57
C ILE A 14 14.00 -25.81 14.01
N ILE A 15 13.11 -25.65 13.04
CA ILE A 15 12.77 -24.33 12.50
C ILE A 15 11.37 -23.98 12.97
N ASP A 16 11.28 -22.87 13.69
CA ASP A 16 10.03 -22.30 14.17
C ASP A 16 9.63 -21.09 13.30
N PHE A 17 8.41 -21.08 12.77
CA PHE A 17 7.81 -19.92 12.10
C PHE A 17 6.69 -19.35 12.97
N SER A 18 6.78 -18.07 13.33
CA SER A 18 5.74 -17.35 14.06
C SER A 18 5.03 -16.38 13.12
N VAL A 19 3.72 -16.60 12.91
CA VAL A 19 2.92 -15.88 11.91
C VAL A 19 1.69 -15.25 12.58
N PRO A 20 1.49 -13.92 12.48
CA PRO A 20 0.29 -13.26 13.00
C PRO A 20 -0.93 -13.62 12.15
N VAL A 21 -1.94 -14.22 12.78
CA VAL A 21 -3.15 -14.72 12.11
C VAL A 21 -4.42 -13.99 12.53
N LYS A 22 -4.45 -13.38 13.71
CA LYS A 22 -5.58 -12.53 14.14
C LYS A 22 -5.10 -11.33 14.95
N LEU A 23 -5.78 -10.20 14.74
CA LEU A 23 -5.66 -9.01 15.57
C LEU A 23 -7.05 -8.70 16.13
N ASN A 24 -7.16 -8.61 17.45
CA ASN A 24 -8.41 -8.28 18.13
C ASN A 24 -9.61 -9.11 17.59
N ARG A 25 -9.44 -10.44 17.55
CA ARG A 25 -10.43 -11.43 17.05
C ARG A 25 -10.76 -11.35 15.55
N VAL A 26 -10.23 -10.38 14.81
CA VAL A 26 -10.40 -10.27 13.36
C VAL A 26 -9.22 -10.93 12.66
N ALA A 27 -9.52 -11.70 11.61
CA ALA A 27 -8.50 -12.44 10.86
C ALA A 27 -7.56 -11.49 10.11
N VAL A 28 -6.26 -11.78 10.22
CA VAL A 28 -5.16 -11.13 9.50
C VAL A 28 -4.72 -12.00 8.34
N TRP A 29 -4.34 -13.25 8.65
CA TRP A 29 -3.88 -14.24 7.68
C TRP A 29 -4.63 -15.56 7.93
N LYS A 30 -5.42 -15.99 6.94
CA LYS A 30 -6.27 -17.18 6.97
C LYS A 30 -5.58 -18.34 6.27
N ASP A 31 -5.88 -19.55 6.71
CA ASP A 31 -5.46 -20.80 6.06
C ASP A 31 -3.95 -20.83 5.78
N VAL A 32 -3.16 -20.42 6.78
CA VAL A 32 -1.71 -20.38 6.68
C VAL A 32 -1.17 -21.80 6.77
N GLU A 33 -0.36 -22.18 5.79
CA GLU A 33 0.31 -23.45 5.68
C GLU A 33 1.79 -23.25 5.34
N VAL A 34 2.62 -24.19 5.76
CA VAL A 34 4.06 -24.22 5.45
C VAL A 34 4.30 -25.25 4.36
N PHE A 35 4.94 -24.83 3.27
CA PHE A 35 5.33 -25.70 2.16
C PHE A 35 6.85 -25.81 2.09
N HIS A 36 7.36 -27.01 1.81
CA HIS A 36 8.78 -27.29 1.69
C HIS A 36 9.01 -28.19 0.45
N PRO A 37 9.08 -27.59 -0.76
CA PRO A 37 9.02 -28.35 -2.02
C PRO A 37 10.20 -29.31 -2.22
N GLN A 38 11.34 -29.04 -1.60
CA GLN A 38 12.56 -29.81 -1.80
C GLN A 38 12.63 -31.11 -0.98
N ASN A 39 11.95 -31.18 0.17
CA ASN A 39 12.03 -32.33 1.06
C ASN A 39 10.67 -32.66 1.69
N PRO A 40 9.84 -33.51 1.07
CA PRO A 40 8.47 -33.79 1.52
C PRO A 40 8.39 -34.56 2.85
N PHE A 41 9.52 -35.03 3.40
CA PHE A 41 9.56 -35.79 4.64
C PHE A 41 9.67 -34.91 5.90
N ILE A 42 9.88 -33.61 5.76
CA ILE A 42 9.89 -32.68 6.89
C ILE A 42 8.47 -32.61 7.47
N GLN A 43 8.35 -32.89 8.77
CA GLN A 43 7.07 -32.83 9.46
C GLN A 43 6.96 -31.50 10.20
N CYS A 44 5.97 -30.69 9.83
CA CYS A 44 5.66 -29.44 10.50
C CYS A 44 4.38 -29.58 11.35
N SER A 45 4.50 -29.33 12.64
CA SER A 45 3.36 -29.20 13.55
C SER A 45 2.96 -27.73 13.69
N SER A 46 1.71 -27.46 14.09
CA SER A 46 1.24 -26.09 14.32
C SER A 46 0.62 -25.95 15.71
N GLU A 47 0.93 -24.84 16.37
CA GLU A 47 0.41 -24.45 17.67
C GLU A 47 -0.16 -23.02 17.60
N ARG A 48 -1.26 -22.77 18.30
CA ARG A 48 -1.82 -21.42 18.44
C ARG A 48 -1.26 -20.73 19.67
N ILE A 49 -0.67 -19.56 19.46
CA ILE A 49 -0.28 -18.62 20.52
C ILE A 49 -1.39 -17.58 20.62
N VAL A 50 -2.11 -17.59 21.73
CA VAL A 50 -3.20 -16.63 22.00
C VAL A 50 -2.66 -15.48 22.82
N HIS A 51 -2.86 -14.25 22.35
CA HIS A 51 -2.50 -13.06 23.09
C HIS A 51 -3.73 -12.51 23.81
N ARG A 52 -3.59 -12.31 25.13
CA ARG A 52 -4.68 -11.73 25.93
C ARG A 52 -4.62 -10.22 25.82
N GLU A 53 -5.64 -9.66 25.18
CA GLU A 53 -6.04 -8.24 25.16
C GLU A 53 -4.94 -7.25 25.56
N SER A 54 -4.07 -6.92 24.60
CA SER A 54 -3.12 -5.82 24.70
C SER A 54 -3.72 -4.55 24.12
N ASP A 55 -3.40 -3.37 24.68
CA ASP A 55 -3.74 -2.06 24.11
C ASP A 55 -2.96 -1.83 22.79
N PHE A 56 -3.38 -2.51 21.72
CA PHE A 56 -2.71 -2.50 20.43
C PHE A 56 -2.71 -1.12 19.79
N LEU A 57 -3.67 -0.25 20.10
CA LEU A 57 -3.73 1.09 19.55
C LEU A 57 -2.48 1.88 19.96
N THR A 58 -2.06 1.82 21.23
CA THR A 58 -0.83 2.50 21.67
C THR A 58 0.43 1.97 20.97
N HIS A 59 0.44 0.68 20.61
CA HIS A 59 1.53 0.07 19.84
C HIS A 59 1.59 0.63 18.42
N PHE A 60 0.45 0.60 17.71
CA PHE A 60 0.33 1.07 16.33
C PHE A 60 0.58 2.58 16.18
N TRP A 61 0.29 3.38 17.21
CA TRP A 61 0.62 4.80 17.24
C TRP A 61 2.12 5.08 17.22
N LYS A 62 2.93 4.20 17.82
CA LYS A 62 4.39 4.33 17.84
C LYS A 62 5.00 3.73 16.58
N ASN A 63 4.63 2.49 16.28
CA ASN A 63 5.16 1.71 15.16
C ASN A 63 4.00 0.93 14.52
N PRO A 64 3.67 1.17 13.24
CA PRO A 64 2.56 0.49 12.56
C PRO A 64 2.97 -0.94 12.13
N VAL A 65 3.42 -1.73 13.10
CA VAL A 65 3.97 -3.07 12.92
C VAL A 65 3.07 -4.06 13.67
N LEU A 66 2.62 -5.09 12.96
CA LEU A 66 1.89 -6.23 13.48
C LEU A 66 2.83 -7.43 13.61
N ASP A 67 3.12 -7.83 14.83
CA ASP A 67 3.92 -9.01 15.15
C ASP A 67 3.24 -9.88 16.22
N CYS A 68 3.89 -10.98 16.60
CA CYS A 68 3.38 -11.91 17.62
C CYS A 68 3.45 -11.42 19.07
N SER A 69 3.90 -10.18 19.30
CA SER A 69 3.84 -9.56 20.64
C SER A 69 2.47 -8.94 20.94
N ILE A 70 1.67 -8.64 19.92
CA ILE A 70 0.35 -8.00 20.05
C ILE A 70 -0.78 -8.74 19.33
N ALA A 71 -0.44 -9.75 18.53
CA ALA A 71 -1.39 -10.52 17.71
C ALA A 71 -1.49 -11.97 18.19
N ASP A 72 -2.64 -12.60 17.91
CA ASP A 72 -2.71 -14.06 17.96
C ASP A 72 -1.91 -14.64 16.80
N CYS A 73 -1.06 -15.62 17.09
CA CYS A 73 -0.16 -16.21 16.11
C CYS A 73 -0.35 -17.71 15.95
N LEU A 74 0.02 -18.20 14.77
CA LEU A 74 0.36 -19.60 14.56
C LEU A 74 1.87 -19.75 14.65
N ARG A 75 2.32 -20.67 15.50
CA ARG A 75 3.69 -21.16 15.53
C ARG A 75 3.76 -22.48 14.80
N PHE A 76 4.47 -22.53 13.68
CA PHE A 76 4.79 -23.77 13.00
C PHE A 76 6.14 -24.25 13.44
N ARG A 77 6.23 -25.51 13.84
CA ARG A 77 7.48 -26.15 14.25
C ARG A 77 7.79 -27.28 13.28
N CYS A 78 8.86 -27.12 12.53
CA CYS A 78 9.35 -28.10 11.56
C CYS A 78 10.62 -28.75 12.12
N ASP A 79 10.55 -30.06 12.41
CA ASP A 79 11.68 -30.81 12.94
C ASP A 79 12.52 -31.36 11.77
N ILE A 80 13.82 -31.03 11.76
CA ILE A 80 14.80 -31.51 10.78
C ILE A 80 15.72 -32.51 11.49
N PRO A 81 15.56 -33.83 11.25
CA PRO A 81 16.29 -34.84 11.99
C PRO A 81 17.79 -34.86 11.66
N SER A 82 18.16 -34.47 10.44
CA SER A 82 19.55 -34.37 10.01
C SER A 82 19.66 -33.24 9.00
N PHE A 83 20.32 -32.15 9.38
CA PHE A 83 20.60 -31.00 8.54
C PHE A 83 22.07 -31.05 8.09
N GLY A 84 22.29 -31.46 6.85
CA GLY A 84 23.60 -31.76 6.30
C GLY A 84 24.46 -30.54 6.01
N VAL A 85 25.79 -30.70 5.98
CA VAL A 85 26.72 -29.64 5.57
C VAL A 85 26.39 -29.14 4.16
N GLN A 86 26.30 -27.82 3.99
CA GLN A 86 25.91 -27.14 2.74
C GLN A 86 24.50 -27.48 2.25
N GLU A 87 23.69 -28.17 3.07
CA GLU A 87 22.28 -28.37 2.76
C GLU A 87 21.54 -27.02 2.84
N GLU A 88 20.65 -26.82 1.88
CA GLU A 88 19.79 -25.66 1.74
C GLU A 88 18.34 -26.15 1.78
N LEU A 89 17.54 -25.53 2.65
CA LEU A 89 16.14 -25.86 2.82
C LEU A 89 15.27 -24.62 2.59
N ASP A 90 14.32 -24.76 1.68
CA ASP A 90 13.34 -23.73 1.35
C ASP A 90 11.98 -23.99 2.01
N PHE A 91 11.48 -22.96 2.68
CA PHE A 91 10.16 -22.94 3.30
C PHE A 91 9.32 -21.79 2.76
N ILE A 92 8.07 -22.07 2.41
CA ILE A 92 7.12 -21.09 1.89
C ILE A 92 5.92 -21.04 2.84
N LEU A 93 5.69 -19.87 3.43
CA LEU A 93 4.45 -19.57 4.14
C LEU A 93 3.41 -19.11 3.12
N LYS A 94 2.28 -19.83 3.04
CA LYS A 94 1.21 -19.53 2.10
C LYS A 94 -0.12 -19.49 2.84
N GLY A 95 -0.95 -18.50 2.50
CA GLY A 95 -2.29 -18.34 3.05
C GLY A 95 -2.97 -17.11 2.47
N ASN A 96 -4.19 -16.81 2.89
CA ASN A 96 -5.00 -15.69 2.41
C ASN A 96 -4.99 -14.50 3.37
N LEU A 97 -4.51 -13.36 2.92
CA LEU A 97 -4.52 -12.13 3.70
C LEU A 97 -5.90 -11.48 3.67
N SER A 98 -6.40 -11.06 4.84
CA SER A 98 -7.56 -10.17 4.96
C SER A 98 -7.08 -8.73 5.20
N PHE A 99 -7.90 -7.77 4.79
CA PHE A 99 -7.68 -6.34 5.01
C PHE A 99 -8.67 -5.73 6.02
N ASP A 100 -9.64 -6.51 6.52
CA ASP A 100 -10.70 -6.02 7.41
C ASP A 100 -10.14 -5.47 8.73
N TRP A 101 -9.08 -6.09 9.23
CA TRP A 101 -8.40 -5.69 10.47
C TRP A 101 -7.62 -4.37 10.35
N VAL A 102 -7.18 -3.99 9.14
CA VAL A 102 -6.34 -2.80 8.93
C VAL A 102 -7.09 -1.55 9.37
N SER A 103 -8.41 -1.50 9.13
CA SER A 103 -9.27 -0.37 9.53
C SER A 103 -9.28 -0.13 11.04
N GLN A 104 -8.99 -1.14 11.87
CA GLN A 104 -8.92 -1.01 13.33
C GLN A 104 -7.62 -0.33 13.80
N THR A 105 -6.57 -0.34 12.98
CA THR A 105 -5.26 0.22 13.35
C THR A 105 -5.21 1.74 13.22
N LEU A 106 -6.17 2.33 12.50
CA LEU A 106 -6.18 3.76 12.12
C LEU A 106 -4.95 4.20 11.30
N GLN A 107 -4.18 3.25 10.76
CA GLN A 107 -3.00 3.52 9.95
C GLN A 107 -3.31 3.35 8.45
N LYS A 108 -2.73 4.20 7.61
CA LYS A 108 -2.80 4.05 6.14
C LYS A 108 -1.87 2.94 5.64
N LYS A 109 -0.78 2.70 6.37
CA LYS A 109 0.26 1.74 6.05
C LYS A 109 0.57 0.92 7.29
N VAL A 110 0.55 -0.40 7.15
CA VAL A 110 0.89 -1.34 8.22
C VAL A 110 1.89 -2.35 7.69
N VAL A 111 2.82 -2.78 8.54
CA VAL A 111 3.77 -3.85 8.25
C VAL A 111 3.38 -5.08 9.06
N VAL A 112 3.13 -6.21 8.39
CA VAL A 112 2.91 -7.51 9.02
C VAL A 112 4.24 -8.25 9.04
N VAL A 113 4.65 -8.72 10.23
CA VAL A 113 5.95 -9.36 10.42
C VAL A 113 5.75 -10.82 10.81
N SER A 114 6.30 -11.72 9.99
CA SER A 114 6.49 -13.12 10.35
C SER A 114 7.94 -13.37 10.72
N VAL A 115 8.18 -14.13 11.78
CA VAL A 115 9.52 -14.43 12.30
C VAL A 115 9.81 -15.90 12.07
N ALA A 116 11.06 -16.21 11.74
CA ALA A 116 11.57 -17.57 11.73
C ALA A 116 12.82 -17.68 12.59
N GLU A 117 12.93 -18.75 13.34
CA GLU A 117 14.04 -19.01 14.25
C GLU A 117 14.49 -20.46 14.12
N ILE A 118 15.81 -20.67 14.06
CA ILE A 118 16.42 -22.00 14.09
C ILE A 118 16.94 -22.28 15.49
N THR A 119 16.59 -23.46 16.01
CA THR A 119 17.06 -23.95 17.30
C THR A 119 17.66 -25.35 17.15
N PHE A 120 18.56 -25.69 18.06
CA PHE A 120 19.27 -26.96 18.11
C PHE A 120 19.70 -27.22 19.56
N ASP A 121 20.14 -28.44 19.86
CA ASP A 121 20.58 -28.81 21.21
C ASP A 121 21.86 -28.06 21.58
N ARG A 122 21.72 -27.04 22.44
CA ARG A 122 22.82 -26.20 22.91
C ARG A 122 23.76 -26.90 23.90
N SER A 123 23.39 -28.08 24.40
CA SER A 123 24.28 -28.89 25.24
C SER A 123 25.32 -29.65 24.42
N VAL A 124 25.03 -29.90 23.13
CA VAL A 124 25.90 -30.65 22.21
C VAL A 124 26.51 -29.72 21.15
N TYR A 125 25.76 -28.75 20.66
CA TYR A 125 26.14 -27.85 19.59
C TYR A 125 26.21 -26.40 20.06
N SER A 126 27.11 -25.62 19.46
CA SER A 126 27.21 -24.18 19.69
C SER A 126 27.28 -23.45 18.36
N GLN A 127 26.58 -22.32 18.26
CA GLN A 127 26.75 -21.42 17.12
C GLN A 127 28.17 -20.86 17.09
N LEU A 128 28.68 -20.58 15.89
CA LEU A 128 29.94 -19.86 15.74
C LEU A 128 29.84 -18.50 16.46
N PRO A 129 30.85 -18.12 17.28
CA PRO A 129 30.80 -16.87 18.02
C PRO A 129 30.58 -15.66 17.12
N GLY A 130 29.61 -14.82 17.48
CA GLY A 130 29.24 -13.62 16.71
C GLY A 130 28.28 -13.88 15.55
N GLN A 131 27.80 -15.10 15.37
CA GLN A 131 26.82 -15.49 14.33
C GLN A 131 25.45 -15.86 14.90
N GLU A 132 25.19 -15.57 16.17
CA GLU A 132 23.93 -15.89 16.85
C GLU A 132 22.74 -15.13 16.26
N ALA A 133 22.97 -13.91 15.74
CA ALA A 133 21.95 -13.11 15.09
C ALA A 133 21.40 -13.77 13.80
N PHE A 134 22.18 -14.62 13.15
CA PHE A 134 21.75 -15.33 11.93
C PHE A 134 20.84 -16.53 12.21
N LEU A 135 20.61 -16.87 13.48
CA LEU A 135 19.64 -17.90 13.86
C LEU A 135 18.19 -17.41 13.79
N ARG A 136 17.97 -16.12 13.56
CA ARG A 136 16.64 -15.52 13.48
C ARG A 136 16.54 -14.62 12.26
N ALA A 137 15.45 -14.76 11.51
CA ALA A 137 15.11 -13.83 10.43
C ALA A 137 13.66 -13.40 10.53
N GLN A 138 13.34 -12.28 9.89
CA GLN A 138 11.99 -11.76 9.79
C GLN A 138 11.66 -11.44 8.34
N THR A 139 10.40 -11.64 7.96
CA THR A 139 9.85 -11.23 6.67
C THR A 139 8.76 -10.20 6.93
N GLU A 140 8.83 -9.10 6.18
CA GLU A 140 7.94 -7.96 6.33
C GLU A 140 7.03 -7.87 5.11
N LEU A 141 5.73 -7.87 5.36
CA LEU A 141 4.71 -7.65 4.36
C LEU A 141 4.07 -6.28 4.59
N VAL A 142 4.23 -5.38 3.64
CA VAL A 142 3.68 -4.03 3.72
C VAL A 142 2.28 -4.01 3.12
N LEU A 143 1.29 -3.63 3.92
CA LEU A 143 -0.09 -3.40 3.50
C LEU A 143 -0.37 -1.90 3.49
N GLU A 144 -0.79 -1.39 2.34
CA GLU A 144 -1.15 0.02 2.17
C GLU A 144 -2.61 0.14 1.73
N LYS A 145 -3.39 0.90 2.49
CA LYS A 145 -4.78 1.20 2.17
C LYS A 145 -4.81 2.36 1.16
N TYR A 146 -5.17 2.05 -0.08
CA TYR A 146 -5.41 3.08 -1.10
C TYR A 146 -6.88 3.51 -1.11
N GLU A 147 -7.15 4.77 -0.81
CA GLU A 147 -8.49 5.34 -0.91
C GLU A 147 -8.70 5.89 -2.32
N VAL A 148 -9.49 5.16 -3.11
CA VAL A 148 -9.90 5.59 -4.45
C VAL A 148 -10.84 6.79 -4.31
N HIS A 149 -10.29 7.98 -4.44
CA HIS A 149 -11.09 9.20 -4.48
C HIS A 149 -11.80 9.26 -5.82
N ASN A 150 -13.14 9.31 -5.81
CA ASN A 150 -13.90 9.60 -7.01
C ASN A 150 -14.01 11.13 -7.16
N PRO A 151 -13.29 11.76 -8.12
CA PRO A 151 -13.35 13.21 -8.30
C PRO A 151 -14.67 13.68 -8.95
N GLY A 152 -15.52 12.77 -9.43
CA GLY A 152 -16.75 13.08 -10.17
C GLY A 152 -17.64 14.13 -9.48
N PRO A 153 -18.00 13.97 -8.19
CA PRO A 153 -18.82 14.95 -7.48
C PRO A 153 -18.15 16.32 -7.35
N ILE A 154 -16.83 16.37 -7.18
CA ILE A 154 -16.07 17.62 -7.06
C ILE A 154 -16.05 18.35 -8.41
N ILE A 155 -15.84 17.61 -9.51
CA ILE A 155 -15.84 18.17 -10.86
C ILE A 155 -17.22 18.75 -11.20
N VAL A 156 -18.29 17.98 -10.98
CA VAL A 156 -19.67 18.42 -11.26
C VAL A 156 -20.05 19.62 -10.36
N GLY A 157 -19.68 19.59 -9.08
CA GLY A 157 -19.94 20.71 -8.17
C GLY A 157 -19.20 21.98 -8.59
N SER A 158 -17.94 21.85 -9.01
CA SER A 158 -17.10 22.98 -9.41
C SER A 158 -17.58 23.62 -10.71
N THR A 159 -18.05 22.83 -11.68
CA THR A 159 -18.57 23.36 -12.95
C THR A 159 -19.88 24.11 -12.75
N VAL A 160 -20.83 23.53 -12.00
CA VAL A 160 -22.11 24.17 -11.70
C VAL A 160 -21.91 25.44 -10.87
N GLY A 161 -21.07 25.38 -9.83
CA GLY A 161 -20.74 26.53 -8.99
C GLY A 161 -20.04 27.63 -9.76
N GLY A 162 -19.07 27.27 -10.62
CA GLY A 162 -18.35 28.21 -11.48
C GLY A 162 -19.27 28.92 -12.48
N LEU A 163 -20.19 28.19 -13.11
CA LEU A 163 -21.17 28.77 -14.04
C LEU A 163 -22.14 29.72 -13.33
N LEU A 164 -22.62 29.36 -12.14
CA LEU A 164 -23.48 30.22 -11.33
C LEU A 164 -22.77 31.51 -10.91
N LEU A 165 -21.52 31.39 -10.46
CA LEU A 165 -20.71 32.54 -10.09
C LEU A 165 -20.44 33.45 -11.30
N LEU A 166 -20.12 32.88 -12.45
CA LEU A 166 -19.91 33.61 -13.70
C LEU A 166 -21.20 34.37 -14.11
N ALA A 167 -22.36 33.72 -14.01
CA ALA A 167 -23.64 34.33 -14.34
C ALA A 167 -23.95 35.53 -13.42
N LEU A 168 -23.68 35.40 -12.11
CA LEU A 168 -23.85 36.49 -11.14
C LEU A 168 -22.94 37.68 -11.45
N ILE A 169 -21.65 37.44 -11.71
CA ILE A 169 -20.69 38.49 -12.07
C ILE A 169 -21.15 39.19 -13.36
N THR A 170 -21.57 38.42 -14.37
CA THR A 170 -22.04 38.97 -15.65
C THR A 170 -23.28 39.85 -15.47
N ALA A 171 -24.25 39.42 -14.65
CA ALA A 171 -25.44 40.21 -14.35
C ALA A 171 -25.11 41.53 -13.64
N VAL A 172 -24.17 41.49 -12.68
CA VAL A 172 -23.68 42.70 -12.00
C VAL A 172 -23.01 43.63 -13.01
N LEU A 173 -22.03 43.16 -13.77
CA LEU A 173 -21.30 43.95 -14.77
C LEU A 173 -22.23 44.54 -15.84
N TYR A 174 -23.24 43.79 -16.27
CA TYR A 174 -24.27 44.27 -17.18
C TYR A 174 -25.08 45.43 -16.56
N LYS A 175 -25.49 45.28 -15.30
CA LYS A 175 -26.23 46.31 -14.55
C LYS A 175 -25.39 47.57 -14.31
N VAL A 176 -24.09 47.44 -14.06
CA VAL A 176 -23.17 48.60 -13.92
C VAL A 176 -22.82 49.21 -15.29
N GLY A 177 -23.26 48.63 -16.40
CA GLY A 177 -23.08 49.18 -17.74
C GLY A 177 -21.70 48.93 -18.35
N PHE A 178 -20.89 48.05 -17.76
CA PHE A 178 -19.56 47.69 -18.25
C PHE A 178 -19.63 47.13 -19.68
N PHE A 179 -20.53 46.16 -19.91
CA PHE A 179 -20.76 45.60 -21.23
C PHE A 179 -21.49 46.56 -22.18
N LYS A 180 -22.33 47.46 -21.66
CA LYS A 180 -23.11 48.38 -22.51
C LYS A 180 -22.25 49.44 -23.21
N ARG A 181 -21.12 49.84 -22.61
CA ARG A 181 -20.14 50.74 -23.23
C ARG A 181 -19.30 50.02 -24.29
N GLN A 182 -18.70 48.89 -23.94
CA GLN A 182 -17.80 48.14 -24.82
C GLN A 182 -18.52 47.45 -25.99
N TYR A 183 -19.72 46.89 -25.78
CA TYR A 183 -20.48 46.24 -26.86
C TYR A 183 -20.96 47.25 -27.91
N LYS A 184 -21.18 48.51 -27.51
CA LYS A 184 -21.54 49.58 -28.44
C LYS A 184 -20.35 49.96 -29.33
N GLU A 185 -19.16 50.10 -28.73
CA GLU A 185 -17.91 50.33 -29.47
C GLU A 185 -17.58 49.17 -30.42
N MET A 186 -17.68 47.91 -29.96
CA MET A 186 -17.39 46.73 -30.80
C MET A 186 -18.43 46.48 -31.90
N MET A 187 -19.72 46.77 -31.66
CA MET A 187 -20.75 46.66 -32.71
C MET A 187 -20.64 47.80 -33.73
N GLU A 188 -20.30 49.03 -33.32
CA GLU A 188 -20.04 50.14 -34.25
C GLU A 188 -18.83 49.84 -35.15
N GLU A 189 -17.79 49.19 -34.61
CA GLU A 189 -16.60 48.75 -35.37
C GLU A 189 -16.90 47.57 -36.30
N ALA A 190 -17.64 46.55 -35.84
CA ALA A 190 -18.00 45.38 -36.66
C ALA A 190 -19.03 45.69 -37.78
N ASN A 191 -19.96 46.61 -37.54
CA ASN A 191 -20.94 47.07 -38.54
C ASN A 191 -20.30 48.03 -39.57
N GLY A 192 -19.08 48.52 -39.31
CA GLY A 192 -18.27 49.28 -40.25
C GLY A 192 -17.54 48.42 -41.29
N GLN A 193 -17.59 47.08 -41.19
CA GLN A 193 -16.78 46.16 -42.00
C GLN A 193 -17.54 45.32 -43.06
N THR A 194 -18.81 45.60 -43.38
CA THR A 194 -19.48 44.99 -44.56
C THR A 194 -19.11 45.73 -45.86
N VAL A 195 -18.26 45.13 -46.69
CA VAL A 195 -17.82 45.59 -48.05
C VAL A 195 -18.54 44.71 -49.09
N PRO A 196 -19.17 45.20 -50.22
CA PRO A 196 -18.40 45.50 -51.46
C PRO A 196 -19.02 46.42 -52.57
N GLU A 197 -18.14 46.73 -53.53
CA GLU A 197 -18.32 46.85 -55.00
C GLU A 197 -18.77 48.16 -55.73
N ASN A 198 -17.79 48.73 -56.44
CA ASN A 198 -17.71 48.99 -57.91
C ASN A 198 -18.20 50.30 -58.58
N GLY A 199 -17.22 50.98 -59.24
CA GLY A 199 -17.31 51.69 -60.53
C GLY A 199 -17.88 53.12 -60.57
N THR A 200 -17.44 54.08 -61.39
CA THR A 200 -16.36 54.21 -62.41
C THR A 200 -16.26 55.70 -62.83
N ALA A 201 -15.07 56.13 -63.28
CA ALA A 201 -14.77 57.19 -64.28
C ALA A 201 -14.93 58.71 -63.96
N ASP A 202 -13.75 59.35 -63.84
CA ASP A 202 -13.22 60.63 -64.39
C ASP A 202 -14.16 61.74 -64.93
N PRO A 203 -13.81 63.05 -64.79
CA PRO A 203 -12.83 63.63 -65.73
C PRO A 203 -11.91 64.80 -65.25
N GLN A 204 -10.71 64.85 -65.86
CA GLN A 204 -10.05 65.99 -66.56
C GLN A 204 -9.06 66.96 -65.84
N ALA A 205 -7.80 66.83 -66.32
CA ALA A 205 -7.01 67.79 -67.13
C ALA A 205 -5.99 68.78 -66.50
N ALA A 206 -4.79 68.77 -67.14
CA ALA A 206 -3.74 69.79 -67.26
C ALA A 206 -2.90 70.07 -65.99
N GLN A 207 -1.57 70.11 -65.99
CA GLN A 207 -0.53 70.28 -67.03
C GLN A 207 0.67 69.37 -66.75
#